data_AF-A0A9W5AQ67-F1
#
_entry.id   AF-A0A9W5AQ67-F1
#
_cell.length_a   1.000
_cell.length_b   1.000
_cell.length_c   1.000
_cell.angle_alpha   90.00
_cell.angle_beta   90.00
_cell.angle_gamma   90.00
#
_symmetry.space_group_name_H-M   'P 1'
#
loop_
_entity.id
_entity.type
_entity.pdbx_description
1 polymer ?
#
loop_
_entity_poly.entity_id
_entity_poly.type
_entity_poly.pdbx_seq_one_letter_code
_entity_poly.pdbx_strand_id
1 'polypeptide(L)'
;MRGIFIKFFILIICCYVLEANNLQYSLIKKGTLDDNTVLVIGGIQGDEPGGFLAASLLATEYNITKGSLWVVPNLNFISIIKRDRGIYGDMNRKFDKIKENDPDLKSVNGIQSLIVDKNVSMVLNLHDGSGFYRDHYINELENPKRWGNSCIIDQESLEGSKYTDLKGIALRVMDNINQNILDAKHTYHLKNTQTAKGDKEMLKSLTYFAIKNNKSAFANEASKTLPSHQRAYYHLLAIEEYLKVAGVEFERSFELNPQNVKEAIEKEIEVVLFDNKFYLSLNNPRTKIGYVPIPKNTALEYNSTNPLTALIEDKGGYVVHYGNKVLTKLIPEYFNYSDIESSVKIEADGVLKEISLGSKINVEENIKVISRPNVRVNIIGYNSKLKDESDITVNKKDIIRNYSIDKKGKIFRIELYEQKDGANDKFIGMFLVEFAMLDLPNDGVLS
;
A
#
# COMPACT_ATOMS: atom_id res chain seq x y z
N MET A 1 -26.19 -65.02 19.76
CA MET A 1 -26.32 -63.61 19.32
C MET A 1 -25.23 -62.79 20.00
N ARG A 2 -24.07 -62.61 19.33
CA ARG A 2 -22.99 -61.74 19.80
C ARG A 2 -23.11 -60.43 19.03
N GLY A 3 -23.55 -59.37 19.71
CA GLY A 3 -23.71 -58.04 19.13
C GLY A 3 -22.36 -57.39 18.85
N ILE A 4 -22.14 -56.99 17.61
CA ILE A 4 -20.98 -56.23 17.14
C ILE A 4 -21.26 -54.75 17.45
N PHE A 5 -20.54 -54.18 18.41
CA PHE A 5 -20.54 -52.74 18.66
C PHE A 5 -19.63 -52.06 17.64
N ILE A 6 -20.22 -51.46 16.61
CA ILE A 6 -19.54 -50.58 15.66
C ILE A 6 -19.31 -49.25 16.37
N LYS A 7 -18.06 -48.97 16.76
CA LYS A 7 -17.65 -47.63 17.21
C LYS A 7 -17.57 -46.71 15.98
N PHE A 8 -18.54 -45.82 15.84
CA PHE A 8 -18.46 -44.70 14.91
C PHE A 8 -17.35 -43.75 15.38
N PHE A 9 -16.25 -43.70 14.63
CA PHE A 9 -15.21 -42.69 14.80
C PHE A 9 -15.68 -41.44 14.04
N ILE A 10 -16.24 -40.47 14.77
CA ILE A 10 -16.58 -39.16 14.20
C ILE A 10 -15.26 -38.44 13.95
N LEU A 11 -14.82 -38.45 12.70
CA LEU A 11 -13.71 -37.64 12.21
C LEU A 11 -14.19 -36.18 12.17
N ILE A 12 -13.94 -35.43 13.24
CA ILE A 12 -14.08 -33.97 13.24
C ILE A 12 -12.97 -33.43 12.33
N ILE A 13 -13.30 -33.18 11.07
CA ILE A 13 -12.48 -32.40 10.16
C ILE A 13 -12.51 -30.97 10.71
N CYS A 14 -11.51 -30.65 11.53
CA CYS A 14 -11.21 -29.28 11.92
C CYS A 14 -10.62 -28.61 10.68
N CYS A 15 -11.48 -28.02 9.84
CA CYS A 15 -11.06 -27.07 8.82
C CYS A 15 -10.55 -25.83 9.57
N TYR A 16 -9.27 -25.85 9.93
CA TYR A 16 -8.55 -24.61 10.19
C TYR A 16 -8.51 -23.85 8.86
N VAL A 17 -9.38 -22.86 8.72
CA VAL A 17 -9.16 -21.81 7.75
C VAL A 17 -7.92 -21.08 8.25
N LEU A 18 -6.76 -21.44 7.69
CA LEU A 18 -5.57 -20.59 7.73
C LEU A 18 -5.91 -19.34 6.92
N GLU A 19 -6.62 -18.39 7.53
CA GLU A 19 -6.67 -17.04 6.98
C GLU A 19 -5.24 -16.51 6.99
N ALA A 20 -4.69 -16.30 5.78
CA ALA A 20 -3.39 -15.70 5.61
C ALA A 20 -3.36 -14.35 6.37
N ASN A 21 -2.45 -14.23 7.33
CA ASN A 21 -2.17 -13.04 8.16
C ASN A 21 -1.74 -11.77 7.35
N ASN A 22 -2.04 -11.68 6.05
CA ASN A 22 -1.45 -10.72 5.10
C ASN A 22 -2.18 -9.38 5.00
N LEU A 23 -3.26 -9.16 5.77
CA LEU A 23 -4.07 -7.95 5.71
C LEU A 23 -4.26 -7.26 7.07
N GLN A 24 -3.31 -7.47 7.98
CA GLN A 24 -3.18 -6.60 9.16
C GLN A 24 -2.67 -5.22 8.72
N TYR A 25 -3.15 -4.16 9.38
CA TYR A 25 -2.65 -2.80 9.12
C TYR A 25 -1.16 -2.68 9.47
N SER A 26 -0.49 -1.76 8.80
CA SER A 26 0.91 -1.40 9.04
C SER A 26 1.01 -0.21 10.00
N LEU A 27 2.03 -0.21 10.86
CA LEU A 27 2.40 0.95 11.67
C LEU A 27 3.80 1.41 11.27
N ILE A 28 3.91 2.62 10.74
CA ILE A 28 5.19 3.24 10.38
C ILE A 28 5.48 4.35 11.40
N LYS A 29 6.60 4.24 12.11
CA LYS A 29 7.08 5.28 13.04
C LYS A 29 8.23 6.04 12.38
N LYS A 30 8.15 7.37 12.37
CA LYS A 30 9.11 8.26 11.72
C LYS A 30 9.56 9.36 12.69
N GLY A 31 10.78 9.86 12.49
CA GLY A 31 11.38 10.87 13.34
C GLY A 31 11.95 10.30 14.64
N THR A 32 12.05 11.15 15.67
CA THR A 32 12.58 10.77 16.98
C THR A 32 11.44 10.72 17.99
N LEU A 33 11.27 9.58 18.65
CA LEU A 33 10.21 9.39 19.65
C LEU A 33 10.35 10.40 20.79
N ASP A 34 9.26 11.09 21.09
CA ASP A 34 9.12 12.03 22.19
C ASP A 34 7.71 11.93 22.82
N ASP A 35 7.42 12.79 23.79
CA ASP A 35 6.10 12.90 24.43
C ASP A 35 5.08 13.73 23.59
N ASN A 36 5.34 13.91 22.30
CA ASN A 36 4.58 14.77 21.41
C ASN A 36 4.36 14.14 20.01
N THR A 37 4.05 12.87 19.98
CA THR A 37 3.82 12.14 18.73
C THR A 37 2.47 12.50 18.12
N VAL A 38 2.47 12.83 16.83
CA VAL A 38 1.26 12.91 16.00
C VAL A 38 0.97 11.54 15.41
N LEU A 39 -0.26 11.03 15.60
CA LEU A 39 -0.74 9.78 15.04
C LEU A 39 -1.69 10.07 13.87
N VAL A 40 -1.29 9.71 12.64
CA VAL A 40 -2.10 9.83 11.42
C VAL A 40 -2.67 8.48 11.03
N ILE A 41 -3.98 8.41 10.85
CA ILE A 41 -4.71 7.18 10.52
C ILE A 41 -5.51 7.40 9.24
N GLY A 42 -5.30 6.53 8.26
CA GLY A 42 -6.06 6.47 7.02
C GLY A 42 -6.66 5.08 6.79
N GLY A 43 -7.68 5.04 5.94
CA GLY A 43 -8.22 3.77 5.43
C GLY A 43 -9.03 2.98 6.45
N ILE A 44 -9.68 3.65 7.41
CA ILE A 44 -10.68 3.00 8.28
C ILE A 44 -11.89 2.51 7.48
N GLN A 45 -12.15 3.16 6.34
CA GLN A 45 -13.11 2.75 5.32
C GLN A 45 -12.39 2.52 3.99
N GLY A 46 -12.68 1.38 3.34
CA GLY A 46 -11.90 0.92 2.19
C GLY A 46 -12.23 1.57 0.85
N ASP A 47 -13.36 2.27 0.77
CA ASP A 47 -13.81 3.01 -0.41
C ASP A 47 -13.36 4.49 -0.42
N GLU A 48 -12.43 4.86 0.47
CA GLU A 48 -12.01 6.24 0.74
C GLU A 48 -10.51 6.46 0.44
N PRO A 49 -10.12 6.44 -0.85
CA PRO A 49 -8.73 6.44 -1.26
C PRO A 49 -7.95 7.70 -0.93
N GLY A 50 -8.58 8.86 -0.79
CA GLY A 50 -7.85 10.09 -0.47
C GLY A 50 -7.06 9.96 0.83
N GLY A 51 -7.71 9.50 1.90
CA GLY A 51 -7.09 9.38 3.22
C GLY A 51 -5.95 8.37 3.27
N PHE A 52 -6.16 7.15 2.76
CA PHE A 52 -5.11 6.13 2.80
C PHE A 52 -3.95 6.40 1.82
N LEU A 53 -4.21 7.08 0.69
CA LEU A 53 -3.14 7.50 -0.23
C LEU A 53 -2.27 8.60 0.41
N ALA A 54 -2.89 9.60 1.05
CA ALA A 54 -2.14 10.64 1.77
C ALA A 54 -1.27 10.04 2.89
N ALA A 55 -1.84 9.14 3.70
CA ALA A 55 -1.09 8.45 4.75
C ALA A 55 0.04 7.57 4.19
N SER A 56 -0.17 6.90 3.04
CA SER A 56 0.88 6.15 2.35
C SER A 56 2.03 7.07 1.89
N LEU A 57 1.71 8.26 1.36
CA LEU A 57 2.73 9.24 0.97
C LEU A 57 3.56 9.74 2.16
N LEU A 58 2.96 9.93 3.35
CA LEU A 58 3.76 10.22 4.56
C LEU A 58 4.77 9.10 4.87
N ALA A 59 4.38 7.85 4.62
CA ALA A 59 5.26 6.71 4.85
C ALA A 59 6.43 6.71 3.85
N THR A 60 6.17 6.96 2.57
CA THR A 60 7.15 6.74 1.49
C THR A 60 7.90 7.99 1.00
N GLU A 61 7.29 9.17 1.05
CA GLU A 61 7.81 10.39 0.41
C GLU A 61 8.15 11.52 1.39
N TYR A 62 7.87 11.35 2.69
CA TYR A 62 8.21 12.32 3.73
C TYR A 62 9.37 11.83 4.59
N ASN A 63 10.28 12.73 4.94
CA ASN A 63 11.32 12.53 5.93
C ASN A 63 11.04 13.44 7.12
N ILE A 64 10.98 12.88 8.34
CA ILE A 64 10.73 13.67 9.55
C ILE A 64 12.08 14.05 10.14
N THR A 65 12.40 15.34 10.10
CA THR A 65 13.68 15.87 10.54
C THR A 65 13.66 16.25 12.03
N LYS A 66 12.48 16.49 12.61
CA LYS A 66 12.29 16.77 14.05
C LYS A 66 10.91 16.35 14.53
N GLY A 67 10.84 15.86 15.76
CA GLY A 67 9.60 15.37 16.39
C GLY A 67 9.26 13.93 15.98
N SER A 68 8.06 13.49 16.36
CA SER A 68 7.61 12.11 16.19
C SER A 68 6.30 12.02 15.39
N LEU A 69 6.28 11.17 14.36
CA LEU A 69 5.10 10.90 13.55
C LEU A 69 4.86 9.39 13.46
N TRP A 70 3.67 8.94 13.86
CA TRP A 70 3.21 7.57 13.65
C TRP A 70 2.12 7.55 12.59
N VAL A 71 2.21 6.62 11.65
CA VAL A 71 1.30 6.52 10.51
C VAL A 71 0.72 5.13 10.40
N VAL A 72 -0.61 5.05 10.33
CA VAL A 72 -1.37 3.85 9.98
C VAL A 72 -2.07 4.12 8.65
N PRO A 73 -1.51 3.70 7.51
CA PRO A 73 -2.04 4.05 6.20
C PRO A 73 -3.23 3.18 5.76
N ASN A 74 -3.38 1.98 6.33
CA ASN A 74 -4.26 0.92 5.84
C ASN A 74 -5.06 0.25 6.97
N LEU A 75 -5.71 1.03 7.84
CA LEU A 75 -6.38 0.50 9.04
C LEU A 75 -7.31 -0.69 8.74
N ASN A 76 -8.25 -0.53 7.81
CA ASN A 76 -9.15 -1.59 7.37
C ASN A 76 -8.67 -2.19 6.04
N PHE A 77 -7.47 -2.80 6.06
CA PHE A 77 -6.78 -3.17 4.83
C PHE A 77 -7.59 -4.11 3.94
N ILE A 78 -8.27 -5.10 4.52
CA ILE A 78 -9.15 -5.99 3.76
C ILE A 78 -10.28 -5.23 3.04
N SER A 79 -10.90 -4.24 3.69
CA SER A 79 -11.92 -3.42 3.05
C SER A 79 -11.33 -2.55 1.93
N ILE A 80 -10.11 -2.03 2.11
CA ILE A 80 -9.38 -1.29 1.05
C ILE A 80 -9.19 -2.19 -0.18
N ILE A 81 -8.67 -3.40 0.01
CA ILE A 81 -8.44 -4.37 -1.08
C ILE A 81 -9.74 -4.72 -1.81
N LYS A 82 -10.84 -4.87 -1.07
CA LYS A 82 -12.16 -5.19 -1.63
C LYS A 82 -12.91 -3.97 -2.17
N ARG A 83 -12.36 -2.75 -1.99
CA ARG A 83 -13.02 -1.48 -2.33
C ARG A 83 -14.41 -1.38 -1.68
N ASP A 84 -14.52 -1.88 -0.46
CA ASP A 84 -15.74 -1.86 0.32
C ASP A 84 -15.60 -0.83 1.45
N ARG A 85 -16.71 -0.20 1.85
CA ARG A 85 -16.69 0.77 2.95
C ARG A 85 -16.24 0.11 4.26
N GLY A 86 -16.66 -1.11 4.52
CA GLY A 86 -16.34 -1.86 5.72
C GLY A 86 -16.96 -3.24 5.65
N ILE A 87 -16.18 -4.25 5.25
CA ILE A 87 -16.70 -5.59 4.95
C ILE A 87 -17.32 -6.29 6.17
N TYR A 88 -16.94 -5.86 7.37
CA TYR A 88 -17.45 -6.34 8.66
C TYR A 88 -18.30 -5.29 9.39
N GLY A 89 -18.83 -4.32 8.65
CA GLY A 89 -19.56 -3.16 9.17
C GLY A 89 -18.69 -1.90 9.29
N ASP A 90 -19.30 -0.79 9.72
CA ASP A 90 -18.59 0.48 9.87
C ASP A 90 -17.61 0.42 11.06
N MET A 91 -16.32 0.24 10.74
CA MET A 91 -15.26 0.17 11.74
C MET A 91 -15.18 1.45 12.60
N ASN A 92 -15.56 2.62 12.06
CA ASN A 92 -15.62 3.88 12.81
C ASN A 92 -16.82 3.97 13.75
N ARG A 93 -17.53 2.87 14.01
CA ARG A 93 -18.56 2.73 15.05
C ARG A 93 -18.22 1.70 16.11
N LYS A 94 -16.96 1.24 16.14
CA LYS A 94 -16.49 0.15 17.00
C LYS A 94 -15.54 0.60 18.12
N PHE A 95 -15.29 1.90 18.27
CA PHE A 95 -14.31 2.43 19.24
C PHE A 95 -14.86 2.68 20.65
N ASP A 96 -16.17 2.45 20.88
CA ASP A 96 -16.76 2.47 22.23
C ASP A 96 -16.99 1.05 22.77
N LYS A 97 -17.79 0.25 22.06
CA LYS A 97 -18.00 -1.17 22.34
C LYS A 97 -17.87 -1.97 21.06
N ILE A 98 -17.22 -3.13 21.16
CA ILE A 98 -17.03 -4.09 20.08
C ILE A 98 -17.28 -5.49 20.62
N LYS A 99 -17.87 -6.37 19.80
CA LYS A 99 -18.15 -7.76 20.20
C LYS A 99 -16.84 -8.56 20.22
N GLU A 100 -16.74 -9.52 21.14
CA GLU A 100 -15.56 -10.39 21.27
C GLU A 100 -15.25 -11.22 20.00
N ASN A 101 -16.26 -11.49 19.18
CA ASN A 101 -16.13 -12.23 17.93
C ASN A 101 -16.15 -11.35 16.68
N ASP A 102 -16.08 -10.03 16.82
CA ASP A 102 -16.03 -9.12 15.67
C ASP A 102 -14.66 -9.26 14.97
N PRO A 103 -14.60 -9.49 13.64
CA PRO A 103 -13.33 -9.64 12.92
C PRO A 103 -12.41 -8.41 13.04
N ASP A 104 -12.98 -7.22 13.28
CA ASP A 104 -12.20 -5.99 13.44
C ASP A 104 -11.59 -5.82 14.85
N LEU A 105 -11.91 -6.70 15.82
CA LEU A 105 -11.54 -6.56 17.23
C LEU A 105 -10.04 -6.34 17.45
N LYS A 106 -9.22 -7.18 16.82
CA LYS A 106 -7.75 -7.07 16.92
C LYS A 106 -7.26 -5.71 16.42
N SER A 107 -7.79 -5.25 15.28
CA SER A 107 -7.40 -3.99 14.68
C SER A 107 -7.85 -2.80 15.50
N VAL A 108 -9.10 -2.79 15.96
CA VAL A 108 -9.67 -1.72 16.80
C VAL A 108 -8.91 -1.61 18.12
N ASN A 109 -8.67 -2.72 18.82
CA ASN A 109 -7.91 -2.71 20.07
C ASN A 109 -6.46 -2.25 19.86
N GLY A 110 -5.85 -2.63 18.73
CA GLY A 110 -4.52 -2.16 18.34
C GLY A 110 -4.48 -0.64 18.17
N ILE A 111 -5.45 -0.05 17.47
CA ILE A 111 -5.55 1.41 17.31
C ILE A 111 -5.88 2.11 18.64
N GLN A 112 -6.80 1.57 19.44
CA GLN A 112 -7.08 2.12 20.77
C GLN A 112 -5.80 2.17 21.61
N SER A 113 -4.99 1.11 21.57
CA SER A 113 -3.70 1.04 22.27
C SER A 113 -2.70 2.10 21.77
N LEU A 114 -2.65 2.35 20.45
CA LEU A 114 -1.82 3.42 19.89
C LEU A 114 -2.30 4.80 20.32
N ILE A 115 -3.61 5.04 20.32
CA ILE A 115 -4.21 6.32 20.73
C ILE A 115 -3.88 6.63 22.18
N VAL A 116 -4.01 5.66 23.10
CA VAL A 116 -3.77 5.90 24.53
C VAL A 116 -2.30 5.87 24.93
N ASP A 117 -1.38 5.57 24.00
CA ASP A 117 0.05 5.61 24.26
C ASP A 117 0.44 6.97 24.85
N LYS A 118 1.28 6.95 25.88
CA LYS A 118 1.70 8.17 26.59
C LYS A 118 2.43 9.17 25.68
N ASN A 119 3.06 8.68 24.61
CA ASN A 119 3.82 9.50 23.68
C ASN A 119 2.93 10.20 22.66
N VAL A 120 1.71 9.70 22.39
CA VAL A 120 0.78 10.31 21.44
C VAL A 120 0.10 11.52 22.07
N SER A 121 0.19 12.68 21.43
CA SER A 121 -0.44 13.93 21.89
C SER A 121 -1.56 14.41 20.98
N MET A 122 -1.48 14.07 19.69
CA MET A 122 -2.43 14.47 18.65
C MET A 122 -2.81 13.27 17.77
N VAL A 123 -4.10 13.14 17.44
CA VAL A 123 -4.62 12.08 16.57
C VAL A 123 -5.36 12.71 15.38
N LEU A 124 -4.98 12.30 14.17
CA LEU A 124 -5.59 12.74 12.91
C LEU A 124 -6.21 11.54 12.20
N ASN A 125 -7.50 11.60 11.92
CA ASN A 125 -8.23 10.56 11.20
C ASN A 125 -8.69 11.06 9.83
N LEU A 126 -8.24 10.42 8.76
CA LEU A 126 -8.46 10.87 7.38
C LEU A 126 -9.59 10.09 6.72
N HIS A 127 -10.55 10.81 6.15
CA HIS A 127 -11.75 10.25 5.52
C HIS A 127 -12.02 10.92 4.17
N ASP A 128 -12.82 10.26 3.34
CA ASP A 128 -13.39 10.90 2.15
C ASP A 128 -14.90 11.05 2.34
N GLY A 129 -15.42 12.28 2.31
CA GLY A 129 -16.82 12.58 2.56
C GLY A 129 -17.66 12.76 1.31
N SER A 130 -18.93 12.36 1.33
CA SER A 130 -19.83 12.68 0.20
C SER A 130 -20.07 14.20 0.08
N GLY A 131 -20.20 14.69 -1.16
CA GLY A 131 -20.52 16.09 -1.45
C GLY A 131 -19.51 17.09 -0.87
N PHE A 132 -19.99 18.28 -0.54
CA PHE A 132 -19.24 19.36 0.09
C PHE A 132 -20.05 19.87 1.28
N TYR A 133 -19.47 19.87 2.46
CA TYR A 133 -20.12 20.38 3.66
C TYR A 133 -20.28 21.91 3.55
N ARG A 134 -21.47 22.37 3.97
CA ARG A 134 -21.84 23.78 4.12
C ARG A 134 -22.73 23.90 5.34
N ASP A 135 -22.64 25.01 6.06
CA ASP A 135 -23.49 25.26 7.24
C ASP A 135 -24.97 25.46 6.88
N HIS A 136 -25.26 25.79 5.62
CA HIS A 136 -26.61 25.96 5.09
C HIS A 136 -26.81 25.13 3.82
N TYR A 137 -28.05 24.76 3.55
CA TYR A 137 -28.40 24.04 2.33
C TYR A 137 -28.27 24.98 1.13
N ILE A 138 -27.45 24.60 0.15
CA ILE A 138 -27.33 25.27 -1.14
C ILE A 138 -27.95 24.36 -2.23
N ASN A 139 -27.53 23.10 -2.26
CA ASN A 139 -28.05 22.07 -3.17
C ASN A 139 -27.78 20.66 -2.62
N GLU A 140 -28.14 19.61 -3.37
CA GLU A 140 -27.94 18.22 -2.94
C GLU A 140 -26.48 17.85 -2.66
N LEU A 141 -25.52 18.47 -3.35
CA LEU A 141 -24.09 18.25 -3.16
C LEU A 141 -23.46 19.21 -2.15
N GLU A 142 -24.12 20.31 -1.80
CA GLU A 142 -23.60 21.37 -0.93
C GLU A 142 -24.60 21.68 0.19
N ASN A 143 -24.47 21.00 1.32
CA ASN A 143 -25.40 21.15 2.45
C ASN A 143 -24.85 20.54 3.76
N PRO A 144 -25.52 20.77 4.92
CA PRO A 144 -25.04 20.32 6.23
C PRO A 144 -24.95 18.81 6.43
N LYS A 145 -25.67 18.01 5.61
CA LYS A 145 -25.63 16.55 5.67
C LYS A 145 -24.43 15.95 4.95
N ARG A 146 -23.70 16.76 4.17
CA ARG A 146 -22.46 16.38 3.52
C ARG A 146 -21.29 16.47 4.51
N TRP A 147 -20.18 15.88 4.09
CA TRP A 147 -18.98 15.82 4.91
C TRP A 147 -17.71 16.19 4.14
N GLY A 148 -17.72 16.08 2.82
CA GLY A 148 -16.54 16.40 2.02
C GLY A 148 -16.10 17.84 2.19
N ASN A 149 -14.78 18.04 2.16
CA ASN A 149 -14.10 19.32 2.37
C ASN A 149 -14.50 19.96 3.71
N SER A 150 -14.28 19.24 4.80
CA SER A 150 -14.44 19.78 6.15
C SER A 150 -13.31 19.38 7.08
N CYS A 151 -12.98 20.29 8.01
CA CYS A 151 -12.18 19.98 9.19
C CYS A 151 -13.14 19.70 10.34
N ILE A 152 -13.01 18.54 10.98
CA ILE A 152 -14.00 18.03 11.92
C ILE A 152 -13.39 17.95 13.32
N ILE A 153 -14.13 18.45 14.30
CA ILE A 153 -13.82 18.36 15.73
C ILE A 153 -15.05 17.84 16.50
N ASP A 154 -14.79 17.11 17.57
CA ASP A 154 -15.84 16.59 18.47
C ASP A 154 -16.36 17.65 19.46
N GLN A 155 -15.49 18.60 19.84
CA GLN A 155 -15.76 19.69 20.78
C GLN A 155 -14.76 20.83 20.58
N GLU A 156 -15.07 22.03 21.09
CA GLU A 156 -14.25 23.23 20.84
C GLU A 156 -12.93 23.24 21.63
N SER A 157 -12.92 22.70 22.85
CA SER A 157 -11.73 22.63 23.70
C SER A 157 -11.63 21.29 24.44
N LEU A 158 -10.43 20.90 24.82
CA LEU A 158 -10.15 19.69 25.60
C LEU A 158 -9.14 19.99 26.73
N GLU A 159 -9.68 20.40 27.88
CA GLU A 159 -8.89 20.68 29.08
C GLU A 159 -8.05 19.47 29.50
N GLY A 160 -6.80 19.71 29.88
CA GLY A 160 -5.85 18.66 30.31
C GLY A 160 -5.14 17.93 29.17
N SER A 161 -5.48 18.19 27.90
CA SER A 161 -4.69 17.72 26.74
C SER A 161 -3.54 18.68 26.43
N LYS A 162 -2.52 18.20 25.69
CA LYS A 162 -1.37 19.02 25.26
C LYS A 162 -1.78 20.15 24.29
N TYR A 163 -2.81 19.91 23.48
CA TYR A 163 -3.40 20.90 22.58
C TYR A 163 -4.87 21.13 22.94
N THR A 164 -5.12 22.09 23.83
CA THR A 164 -6.43 22.35 24.43
C THR A 164 -7.42 23.01 23.45
N ASP A 165 -6.98 23.97 22.65
CA ASP A 165 -7.84 24.73 21.72
C ASP A 165 -8.05 24.00 20.39
N LEU A 166 -8.96 23.03 20.38
CA LEU A 166 -9.25 22.23 19.18
C LEU A 166 -9.86 23.10 18.07
N LYS A 167 -10.76 24.02 18.42
CA LYS A 167 -11.39 24.91 17.45
C LYS A 167 -10.36 25.82 16.77
N GLY A 168 -9.50 26.49 17.54
CA GLY A 168 -8.48 27.39 16.98
C GLY A 168 -7.50 26.65 16.07
N ILE A 169 -7.08 25.44 16.46
CA ILE A 169 -6.22 24.60 15.61
C ILE A 169 -6.93 24.20 14.31
N ALA A 170 -8.18 23.73 14.40
CA ALA A 170 -8.94 23.32 13.22
C ALA A 170 -9.23 24.49 12.26
N LEU A 171 -9.49 25.69 12.79
CA LEU A 171 -9.62 26.92 11.99
C LEU A 171 -8.32 27.29 11.29
N ARG A 172 -7.18 27.24 11.99
CA ARG A 172 -5.86 27.46 11.39
C ARG A 172 -5.58 26.50 10.24
N VAL A 173 -5.88 25.22 10.42
CA VAL A 173 -5.72 24.20 9.37
C VAL A 173 -6.66 24.49 8.20
N MET A 174 -7.93 24.78 8.47
CA MET A 174 -8.92 25.16 7.46
C MET A 174 -8.46 26.36 6.63
N ASP A 175 -7.93 27.40 7.28
CA ASP A 175 -7.44 28.61 6.60
C ASP A 175 -6.24 28.29 5.69
N ASN A 176 -5.29 27.48 6.16
CA ASN A 176 -4.16 27.03 5.33
C ASN A 176 -4.65 26.24 4.10
N ILE A 177 -5.64 25.36 4.26
CA ILE A 177 -6.22 24.64 3.12
C ILE A 177 -6.91 25.62 2.16
N ASN A 178 -7.72 26.55 2.68
CA ASN A 178 -8.49 27.50 1.89
C ASN A 178 -7.63 28.49 1.09
N GLN A 179 -6.41 28.77 1.54
CA GLN A 179 -5.44 29.55 0.76
C GLN A 179 -4.90 28.79 -0.47
N ASN A 180 -5.09 27.47 -0.51
CA ASN A 180 -4.53 26.57 -1.51
C ASN A 180 -5.60 25.75 -2.25
N ILE A 181 -6.86 26.21 -2.28
CA ILE A 181 -7.94 25.52 -3.00
C ILE A 181 -7.77 25.61 -4.51
N LEU A 182 -8.13 24.52 -5.19
CA LEU A 182 -8.08 24.40 -6.65
C LEU A 182 -9.30 25.05 -7.34
N ASP A 183 -10.42 25.14 -6.62
CA ASP A 183 -11.69 25.69 -7.08
C ASP A 183 -12.43 26.27 -5.87
N ALA A 184 -13.19 27.36 -6.07
CA ALA A 184 -13.97 28.01 -5.00
C ALA A 184 -14.97 27.05 -4.33
N LYS A 185 -15.52 26.09 -5.07
CA LYS A 185 -16.40 25.04 -4.54
C LYS A 185 -15.69 24.14 -3.54
N HIS A 186 -14.38 24.04 -3.60
CA HIS A 186 -13.59 23.19 -2.71
C HIS A 186 -13.32 23.85 -1.35
N THR A 187 -13.86 25.05 -1.09
CA THR A 187 -13.75 25.71 0.22
C THR A 187 -14.07 24.74 1.35
N TYR A 188 -13.13 24.64 2.28
CA TYR A 188 -13.22 23.89 3.52
C TYR A 188 -13.96 24.70 4.58
N HIS A 189 -14.76 23.99 5.38
CA HIS A 189 -15.48 24.55 6.53
C HIS A 189 -15.21 23.73 7.78
N LEU A 190 -15.27 24.38 8.95
CA LEU A 190 -15.24 23.70 10.23
C LEU A 190 -16.58 23.02 10.50
N LYS A 191 -16.55 21.74 10.87
CA LYS A 191 -17.72 20.99 11.32
C LYS A 191 -17.50 20.50 12.75
N ASN A 192 -18.13 21.17 13.71
CA ASN A 192 -18.15 20.74 15.10
C ASN A 192 -19.35 19.83 15.34
N THR A 193 -19.11 18.55 15.57
CA THR A 193 -20.18 17.56 15.80
C THR A 193 -20.82 17.67 17.18
N GLN A 194 -20.18 18.40 18.11
CA GLN A 194 -20.62 18.52 19.51
C GLN A 194 -20.96 17.16 20.12
N THR A 195 -20.08 16.18 19.89
CA THR A 195 -20.37 14.74 20.01
C THR A 195 -21.01 14.37 21.35
N ALA A 196 -20.48 14.88 22.46
CA ALA A 196 -20.99 14.63 23.80
C ALA A 196 -22.43 15.15 24.05
N LYS A 197 -22.92 16.11 23.26
CA LYS A 197 -24.24 16.74 23.43
C LYS A 197 -25.38 16.01 22.72
N GLY A 198 -25.12 14.95 21.96
CA GLY A 198 -26.22 14.14 21.41
C GLY A 198 -25.95 13.35 20.13
N ASP A 199 -24.76 13.43 19.53
CA ASP A 199 -24.46 12.64 18.32
C ASP A 199 -24.11 11.19 18.68
N LYS A 200 -25.16 10.35 18.77
CA LYS A 200 -25.05 8.93 19.16
C LYS A 200 -24.12 8.11 18.27
N GLU A 201 -23.93 8.53 17.02
CA GLU A 201 -23.07 7.83 16.08
C GLU A 201 -21.61 8.23 16.28
N MET A 202 -21.34 9.52 16.48
CA MET A 202 -20.00 10.02 16.77
C MET A 202 -19.47 9.59 18.15
N LEU A 203 -20.36 9.30 19.12
CA LEU A 203 -19.96 8.71 20.42
C LEU A 203 -19.17 7.39 20.28
N LYS A 204 -19.30 6.69 19.15
CA LYS A 204 -18.64 5.41 18.86
C LYS A 204 -17.40 5.54 17.96
N SER A 205 -17.03 6.77 17.60
CA SER A 205 -15.99 7.06 16.63
C SER A 205 -14.58 7.02 17.22
N LEU A 206 -13.60 6.89 16.33
CA LEU A 206 -12.18 6.90 16.67
C LEU A 206 -11.75 8.22 17.33
N THR A 207 -12.13 9.36 16.76
CA THR A 207 -11.73 10.68 17.30
C THR A 207 -12.34 10.90 18.67
N TYR A 208 -13.60 10.53 18.88
CA TYR A 208 -14.21 10.65 20.20
C TYR A 208 -13.61 9.70 21.24
N PHE A 209 -13.16 8.50 20.85
CA PHE A 209 -12.35 7.65 21.74
C PHE A 209 -11.05 8.35 22.16
N ALA A 210 -10.36 9.03 21.23
CA ALA A 210 -9.16 9.80 21.55
C ALA A 210 -9.46 10.97 22.52
N ILE A 211 -10.55 11.71 22.29
CA ILE A 211 -11.03 12.78 23.19
C ILE A 211 -11.28 12.27 24.61
N LYS A 212 -11.98 11.14 24.77
CA LYS A 212 -12.24 10.51 26.09
C LYS A 212 -10.96 10.11 26.83
N ASN A 213 -9.84 9.98 26.13
CA ASN A 213 -8.53 9.63 26.67
C ASN A 213 -7.56 10.82 26.70
N ASN A 214 -8.08 12.06 26.73
CA ASN A 214 -7.32 13.32 26.82
C ASN A 214 -6.29 13.50 25.68
N LYS A 215 -6.58 12.97 24.49
CA LYS A 215 -5.78 13.17 23.28
C LYS A 215 -6.47 14.17 22.37
N SER A 216 -5.75 15.19 21.92
CA SER A 216 -6.28 16.18 20.98
C SER A 216 -6.54 15.49 19.63
N ALA A 217 -7.77 15.51 19.15
CA ALA A 217 -8.18 14.68 18.01
C ALA A 217 -8.94 15.49 16.97
N PHE A 218 -8.65 15.17 15.70
CA PHE A 218 -9.22 15.85 14.54
C PHE A 218 -9.53 14.82 13.46
N ALA A 219 -10.56 15.10 12.67
CA ALA A 219 -10.75 14.43 11.40
C ALA A 219 -10.67 15.44 10.25
N ASN A 220 -10.14 15.00 9.12
CA ASN A 220 -10.16 15.76 7.88
C ASN A 220 -10.93 14.96 6.84
N GLU A 221 -11.87 15.59 6.17
CA GLU A 221 -12.66 14.97 5.11
C GLU A 221 -12.45 15.67 3.78
N ALA A 222 -12.02 14.93 2.76
CA ALA A 222 -11.95 15.41 1.38
C ALA A 222 -13.15 14.89 0.58
N SER A 223 -13.66 15.66 -0.37
CA SER A 223 -14.87 15.28 -1.11
C SER A 223 -14.68 14.06 -2.00
N LYS A 224 -15.57 13.07 -1.89
CA LYS A 224 -15.70 11.92 -2.80
C LYS A 224 -16.03 12.33 -4.24
N THR A 225 -16.41 13.57 -4.50
CA THR A 225 -16.62 14.10 -5.84
C THR A 225 -15.29 14.35 -6.58
N LEU A 226 -14.19 14.52 -5.85
CA LEU A 226 -12.87 14.80 -6.42
C LEU A 226 -12.14 13.52 -6.86
N PRO A 227 -11.20 13.60 -7.81
CA PRO A 227 -10.30 12.48 -8.08
C PRO A 227 -9.37 12.21 -6.89
N SER A 228 -8.94 10.97 -6.70
CA SER A 228 -8.21 10.52 -5.50
C SER A 228 -6.93 11.31 -5.21
N HIS A 229 -6.18 11.70 -6.23
CA HIS A 229 -4.96 12.52 -6.06
C HIS A 229 -5.26 13.93 -5.54
N GLN A 230 -6.40 14.53 -5.92
CA GLN A 230 -6.81 15.82 -5.36
C GLN A 230 -7.31 15.67 -3.92
N ARG A 231 -7.98 14.56 -3.59
CA ARG A 231 -8.35 14.27 -2.19
C ARG A 231 -7.11 14.11 -1.33
N ALA A 232 -6.13 13.34 -1.80
CA ALA A 232 -4.85 13.17 -1.12
C ALA A 232 -4.11 14.50 -0.97
N TYR A 233 -4.11 15.36 -1.99
CA TYR A 233 -3.57 16.72 -1.92
C TYR A 233 -4.19 17.53 -0.77
N TYR A 234 -5.52 17.55 -0.65
CA TYR A 234 -6.18 18.27 0.44
C TYR A 234 -5.90 17.66 1.82
N HIS A 235 -5.81 16.34 1.91
CA HIS A 235 -5.37 15.67 3.15
C HIS A 235 -3.95 16.06 3.52
N LEU A 236 -3.02 16.13 2.56
CA LEU A 236 -1.64 16.53 2.80
C LEU A 236 -1.55 17.99 3.26
N LEU A 237 -2.31 18.92 2.65
CA LEU A 237 -2.40 20.31 3.14
C LEU A 237 -2.84 20.37 4.61
N ALA A 238 -3.82 19.55 4.99
CA ALA A 238 -4.29 19.48 6.37
C ALA A 238 -3.21 18.93 7.30
N ILE A 239 -2.66 17.76 6.96
CA ILE A 239 -1.65 17.06 7.74
C ILE A 239 -0.43 17.95 7.97
N GLU A 240 0.11 18.57 6.92
CA GLU A 240 1.29 19.43 7.02
C GLU A 240 1.07 20.58 8.01
N GLU A 241 -0.13 21.17 8.06
CA GLU A 241 -0.44 22.23 9.01
C GLU A 241 -0.59 21.70 10.45
N TYR A 242 -1.21 20.53 10.65
CA TYR A 242 -1.24 19.89 11.97
C TYR A 242 0.17 19.52 12.47
N LEU A 243 1.05 19.02 11.59
CA LEU A 243 2.45 18.73 11.93
C LEU A 243 3.17 20.00 12.38
N LYS A 244 2.99 21.13 11.68
CA LYS A 244 3.54 22.43 12.09
C LYS A 244 2.98 22.91 13.43
N VAL A 245 1.67 22.75 13.67
CA VAL A 245 1.06 23.04 14.98
C VAL A 245 1.71 22.20 16.08
N ALA A 246 2.04 20.95 15.78
CA ALA A 246 2.70 20.05 16.71
C ALA A 246 4.22 20.27 16.83
N GLY A 247 4.82 21.17 16.04
CA GLY A 247 6.27 21.39 16.01
C GLY A 247 7.06 20.25 15.37
N VAL A 248 6.41 19.41 14.57
CA VAL A 248 7.05 18.36 13.77
C VAL A 248 7.58 18.99 12.48
N GLU A 249 8.89 18.90 12.26
CA GLU A 249 9.55 19.40 11.05
C GLU A 249 9.77 18.23 10.07
N PHE A 250 9.56 18.49 8.79
CA PHE A 250 9.63 17.47 7.76
C PHE A 250 10.12 18.04 6.43
N GLU A 251 10.67 17.14 5.61
CA GLU A 251 10.98 17.36 4.21
C GLU A 251 10.19 16.34 3.38
N ARG A 252 9.93 16.66 2.12
CA ARG A 252 9.25 15.77 1.18
C ARG A 252 9.94 15.79 -0.18
N SER A 253 9.91 14.66 -0.87
CA SER A 253 10.65 14.41 -2.12
C SER A 253 10.06 15.09 -3.38
N PHE A 254 8.96 15.82 -3.25
CA PHE A 254 8.24 16.46 -4.36
C PHE A 254 7.76 17.87 -3.96
N GLU A 255 7.09 18.62 -4.84
CA GLU A 255 6.37 19.88 -4.49
C GLU A 255 4.86 19.66 -4.35
N LEU A 256 4.17 20.30 -3.40
CA LEU A 256 2.82 19.91 -3.02
C LEU A 256 1.83 20.61 -3.94
N ASN A 257 1.50 19.93 -5.03
CA ASN A 257 0.45 20.30 -5.95
C ASN A 257 -0.24 19.01 -6.48
N PRO A 258 -1.44 19.11 -7.07
CA PRO A 258 -2.19 17.92 -7.49
C PRO A 258 -1.46 17.02 -8.49
N GLN A 259 -0.66 17.60 -9.40
CA GLN A 259 0.06 16.85 -10.42
C GLN A 259 1.19 16.02 -9.79
N ASN A 260 2.00 16.64 -8.94
CA ASN A 260 3.09 15.95 -8.27
C ASN A 260 2.59 14.93 -7.23
N VAL A 261 1.45 15.19 -6.57
CA VAL A 261 0.79 14.19 -5.71
C VAL A 261 0.38 12.97 -6.53
N LYS A 262 -0.17 13.17 -7.74
CA LYS A 262 -0.50 12.07 -8.64
C LYS A 262 0.75 11.29 -9.04
N GLU A 263 1.84 11.96 -9.42
CA GLU A 263 3.10 11.32 -9.78
C GLU A 263 3.70 10.53 -8.62
N ALA A 264 3.65 11.07 -7.40
CA ALA A 264 4.10 10.38 -6.19
C ALA A 264 3.25 9.12 -5.88
N ILE A 265 1.92 9.18 -6.10
CA ILE A 265 1.02 8.01 -5.98
C ILE A 265 1.31 6.97 -7.06
N GLU A 266 1.68 7.40 -8.26
CA GLU A 266 1.92 6.54 -9.43
C GLU A 266 3.39 6.09 -9.55
N LYS A 267 4.23 6.43 -8.56
CA LYS A 267 5.63 6.02 -8.49
C LYS A 267 5.76 4.50 -8.49
N GLU A 268 6.88 4.02 -9.03
CA GLU A 268 7.20 2.60 -9.10
C GLU A 268 7.12 1.95 -7.71
N ILE A 269 6.39 0.82 -7.64
CA ILE A 269 6.34 -0.02 -6.44
C ILE A 269 7.22 -1.23 -6.69
N GLU A 270 8.11 -1.50 -5.76
CA GLU A 270 8.99 -2.66 -5.80
C GLU A 270 8.43 -3.70 -4.84
N VAL A 271 8.28 -4.94 -5.32
CA VAL A 271 7.86 -6.07 -4.50
C VAL A 271 8.90 -7.16 -4.63
N VAL A 272 9.39 -7.62 -3.48
CA VAL A 272 10.36 -8.69 -3.41
C VAL A 272 9.73 -9.88 -2.70
N LEU A 273 9.79 -11.05 -3.31
CA LEU A 273 9.19 -12.27 -2.79
C LEU A 273 10.25 -13.33 -2.48
N PHE A 274 9.93 -14.15 -1.48
CA PHE A 274 10.66 -15.37 -1.11
C PHE A 274 12.17 -15.14 -0.92
N ASP A 275 12.52 -14.32 0.08
CA ASP A 275 13.91 -14.03 0.46
C ASP A 275 14.79 -13.50 -0.70
N ASN A 276 14.34 -12.41 -1.34
CA ASN A 276 15.05 -11.78 -2.45
C ASN A 276 15.29 -12.67 -3.67
N LYS A 277 14.44 -13.67 -3.90
CA LYS A 277 14.57 -14.56 -5.08
C LYS A 277 13.72 -14.14 -6.25
N PHE A 278 12.63 -13.42 -6.02
CA PHE A 278 11.78 -12.89 -7.07
C PHE A 278 11.53 -11.41 -6.87
N TYR A 279 11.75 -10.61 -7.90
CA TYR A 279 11.64 -9.16 -7.85
C TYR A 279 10.66 -8.66 -8.89
N LEU A 280 9.71 -7.82 -8.46
CA LEU A 280 8.73 -7.15 -9.29
C LEU A 280 8.97 -5.65 -9.24
N SER A 281 9.18 -5.07 -10.42
CA SER A 281 9.13 -3.64 -10.67
C SER A 281 7.74 -3.30 -11.23
N LEU A 282 6.91 -2.62 -10.44
CA LEU A 282 5.51 -2.33 -10.78
C LEU A 282 5.35 -0.87 -11.19
N ASN A 283 5.85 -0.53 -12.38
CA ASN A 283 5.57 0.73 -13.07
C ASN A 283 4.79 0.46 -14.36
N ASN A 284 3.48 0.69 -14.34
CA ASN A 284 2.56 0.30 -15.41
C ASN A 284 2.77 -1.17 -15.87
N PRO A 285 2.68 -2.14 -14.95
CA PRO A 285 2.90 -3.54 -15.26
C PRO A 285 1.86 -4.07 -16.24
N ARG A 286 2.18 -5.17 -16.93
CA ARG A 286 1.19 -5.94 -17.70
C ARG A 286 0.07 -6.43 -16.79
N THR A 287 -1.12 -6.62 -17.35
CA THR A 287 -2.28 -7.08 -16.59
C THR A 287 -2.11 -8.48 -16.02
N LYS A 288 -1.30 -9.32 -16.69
CA LYS A 288 -0.89 -10.64 -16.22
C LYS A 288 0.61 -10.81 -16.45
N ILE A 289 1.29 -11.37 -15.46
CA ILE A 289 2.68 -11.82 -15.56
C ILE A 289 2.65 -13.33 -15.42
N GLY A 290 2.99 -14.03 -16.51
CA GLY A 290 2.93 -15.49 -16.62
C GLY A 290 4.15 -16.19 -16.04
N TYR A 291 4.04 -17.48 -15.75
CA TYR A 291 5.19 -18.34 -15.42
C TYR A 291 6.04 -17.79 -14.27
N VAL A 292 5.39 -17.33 -13.20
CA VAL A 292 6.06 -16.75 -12.04
C VAL A 292 6.52 -17.91 -11.14
N PRO A 293 7.82 -18.11 -10.90
CA PRO A 293 8.29 -19.21 -10.05
C PRO A 293 7.83 -19.01 -8.61
N ILE A 294 6.89 -19.83 -8.13
CA ILE A 294 6.38 -19.80 -6.75
C ILE A 294 6.80 -21.09 -6.03
N PRO A 295 7.24 -21.05 -4.76
CA PRO A 295 7.56 -22.26 -4.01
C PRO A 295 6.32 -23.14 -3.81
N LYS A 296 6.49 -24.45 -3.89
CA LYS A 296 5.41 -25.40 -3.56
C LYS A 296 5.09 -25.37 -2.06
N ASN A 297 3.80 -25.34 -1.72
CA ASN A 297 3.30 -25.51 -0.35
C ASN A 297 3.92 -24.55 0.68
N THR A 298 4.32 -23.35 0.27
CA THR A 298 4.88 -22.33 1.17
C THR A 298 3.91 -21.16 1.28
N ALA A 299 3.80 -20.57 2.47
CA ALA A 299 3.03 -19.34 2.65
C ALA A 299 3.64 -18.22 1.79
N LEU A 300 2.78 -17.32 1.30
CA LEU A 300 3.25 -16.19 0.50
C LEU A 300 4.03 -15.20 1.38
N GLU A 301 5.32 -15.05 1.10
CA GLU A 301 6.21 -14.11 1.77
C GLU A 301 6.64 -13.02 0.79
N TYR A 302 6.43 -11.76 1.15
CA TYR A 302 6.86 -10.62 0.35
C TYR A 302 7.12 -9.39 1.21
N ASN A 303 7.98 -8.51 0.69
CA ASN A 303 8.17 -7.15 1.14
C ASN A 303 7.82 -6.18 0.01
N SER A 304 7.32 -4.99 0.35
CA SER A 304 7.01 -3.94 -0.62
C SER A 304 7.53 -2.60 -0.15
N THR A 305 7.94 -1.75 -1.10
CA THR A 305 8.30 -0.35 -0.83
C THR A 305 7.09 0.51 -0.45
N ASN A 306 5.86 0.03 -0.66
CA ASN A 306 4.64 0.76 -0.30
C ASN A 306 3.70 -0.06 0.61
N PRO A 307 3.26 0.50 1.76
CA PRO A 307 2.43 -0.22 2.74
C PRO A 307 1.00 -0.53 2.27
N LEU A 308 0.55 0.06 1.16
CA LEU A 308 -0.76 -0.26 0.56
C LEU A 308 -0.70 -1.47 -0.39
N THR A 309 0.47 -2.10 -0.54
CA THR A 309 0.65 -3.24 -1.44
C THR A 309 0.15 -4.51 -0.78
N ALA A 310 -0.69 -5.28 -1.47
CA ALA A 310 -1.10 -6.60 -1.03
C ALA A 310 -1.06 -7.60 -2.17
N LEU A 311 -0.67 -8.84 -1.87
CA LEU A 311 -0.77 -9.97 -2.79
C LEU A 311 -1.82 -10.95 -2.28
N ILE A 312 -2.88 -11.13 -3.06
CA ILE A 312 -4.05 -11.92 -2.68
C ILE A 312 -4.18 -13.11 -3.61
N GLU A 313 -4.27 -14.30 -3.04
CA GLU A 313 -4.56 -15.50 -3.82
C GLU A 313 -5.97 -15.42 -4.43
N ASP A 314 -6.06 -15.61 -5.74
CA ASP A 314 -7.31 -15.63 -6.51
C ASP A 314 -7.18 -16.54 -7.72
N LYS A 315 -8.12 -17.50 -7.85
CA LYS A 315 -8.31 -18.35 -9.05
C LYS A 315 -6.99 -18.83 -9.66
N GLY A 316 -6.22 -19.58 -8.90
CA GLY A 316 -4.97 -20.21 -9.36
C GLY A 316 -3.81 -19.23 -9.62
N GLY A 317 -3.80 -18.07 -8.97
CA GLY A 317 -2.66 -17.15 -8.98
C GLY A 317 -2.79 -16.06 -7.92
N TYR A 318 -1.98 -15.00 -8.04
CA TYR A 318 -1.92 -13.94 -7.03
C TYR A 318 -2.20 -12.58 -7.66
N VAL A 319 -3.21 -11.88 -7.18
CA VAL A 319 -3.53 -10.51 -7.60
C VAL A 319 -2.72 -9.54 -6.75
N VAL A 320 -1.95 -8.69 -7.41
CA VAL A 320 -1.16 -7.64 -6.77
C VAL A 320 -1.99 -6.36 -6.75
N HIS A 321 -2.25 -5.86 -5.55
CA HIS A 321 -3.00 -4.64 -5.28
C HIS A 321 -2.07 -3.51 -4.86
N TYR A 322 -2.47 -2.27 -5.17
CA TYR A 322 -2.03 -1.04 -4.55
C TYR A 322 -3.26 -0.29 -4.05
N GLY A 323 -3.51 -0.38 -2.74
CA GLY A 323 -4.77 0.04 -2.14
C GLY A 323 -5.95 -0.67 -2.82
N ASN A 324 -6.90 0.10 -3.32
CA ASN A 324 -8.08 -0.42 -4.01
C ASN A 324 -7.89 -0.64 -5.53
N LYS A 325 -6.66 -0.48 -6.04
CA LYS A 325 -6.31 -0.69 -7.46
C LYS A 325 -5.61 -2.03 -7.65
N VAL A 326 -6.04 -2.81 -8.64
CA VAL A 326 -5.29 -3.97 -9.12
C VAL A 326 -4.17 -3.49 -10.05
N LEU A 327 -2.94 -3.89 -9.76
CA LEU A 327 -1.77 -3.61 -10.59
C LEU A 327 -1.56 -4.71 -11.64
N THR A 328 -1.50 -5.96 -11.21
CA THR A 328 -1.26 -7.12 -12.08
C THR A 328 -1.75 -8.42 -11.43
N LYS A 329 -1.80 -9.51 -12.20
CA LYS A 329 -2.01 -10.87 -11.69
C LYS A 329 -0.80 -11.73 -12.04
N LEU A 330 -0.17 -12.31 -11.02
CA LEU A 330 0.89 -13.30 -11.14
C LEU A 330 0.26 -14.67 -11.40
N ILE A 331 0.68 -15.32 -12.49
CA ILE A 331 0.30 -16.69 -12.79
C ILE A 331 1.45 -17.60 -12.39
N PRO A 332 1.27 -18.42 -11.34
CA PRO A 332 2.33 -19.21 -10.76
C PRO A 332 2.74 -20.37 -11.67
N GLU A 333 4.03 -20.68 -11.63
CA GLU A 333 4.60 -21.95 -11.99
C GLU A 333 5.38 -22.47 -10.77
N TYR A 334 5.08 -23.68 -10.35
CA TYR A 334 5.50 -24.14 -9.03
C TYR A 334 6.84 -24.88 -9.07
N PHE A 335 7.81 -24.35 -8.32
CA PHE A 335 9.17 -24.91 -8.24
C PHE A 335 9.55 -25.30 -6.81
N ASN A 336 10.51 -26.23 -6.70
CA ASN A 336 11.34 -26.32 -5.51
C ASN A 336 12.40 -25.22 -5.60
N TYR A 337 12.75 -24.60 -4.49
CA TYR A 337 13.76 -23.56 -4.45
C TYR A 337 15.14 -24.14 -4.11
N SER A 338 16.19 -23.44 -4.54
CA SER A 338 17.59 -23.76 -4.26
C SER A 338 18.31 -22.54 -3.72
N ASP A 339 19.15 -22.73 -2.71
CA ASP A 339 19.92 -21.68 -2.01
C ASP A 339 21.42 -21.77 -2.32
N ILE A 340 21.79 -22.43 -3.42
CA ILE A 340 23.21 -22.63 -3.76
C ILE A 340 23.94 -21.30 -3.99
N GLU A 341 23.24 -20.24 -4.39
CA GLU A 341 23.81 -18.93 -4.71
C GLU A 341 22.79 -17.80 -4.47
N SER A 342 23.31 -16.60 -4.23
CA SER A 342 22.54 -15.34 -4.12
C SER A 342 23.01 -14.24 -5.07
N SER A 343 24.03 -14.53 -5.90
CA SER A 343 24.60 -13.60 -6.87
C SER A 343 24.96 -14.29 -8.19
N VAL A 344 25.03 -13.50 -9.27
CA VAL A 344 25.36 -13.95 -10.61
C VAL A 344 26.36 -12.99 -11.27
N LYS A 345 27.31 -13.55 -12.03
CA LYS A 345 28.22 -12.78 -12.86
C LYS A 345 27.59 -12.55 -14.23
N ILE A 346 27.60 -11.31 -14.66
CA ILE A 346 27.05 -10.89 -15.95
C ILE A 346 28.07 -9.98 -16.65
N GLU A 347 27.99 -9.95 -17.97
CA GLU A 347 28.57 -8.91 -18.80
C GLU A 347 27.41 -8.08 -19.35
N ALA A 348 27.35 -6.80 -18.99
CA ALA A 348 26.33 -5.87 -19.48
C ALA A 348 27.05 -4.71 -20.18
N ASP A 349 26.72 -4.48 -21.44
CA ASP A 349 27.33 -3.43 -22.28
C ASP A 349 28.87 -3.49 -22.27
N GLY A 350 29.42 -4.71 -22.34
CA GLY A 350 30.87 -4.99 -22.31
C GLY A 350 31.53 -4.89 -20.92
N VAL A 351 30.77 -4.57 -19.86
CA VAL A 351 31.30 -4.48 -18.49
C VAL A 351 30.94 -5.73 -17.70
N LEU A 352 31.95 -6.45 -17.24
CA LEU A 352 31.79 -7.58 -16.33
C LEU A 352 31.49 -7.07 -14.91
N LYS A 353 30.39 -7.56 -14.32
CA LYS A 353 29.99 -7.25 -12.94
C LYS A 353 29.29 -8.44 -12.29
N GLU A 354 29.28 -8.43 -10.95
CA GLU A 354 28.52 -9.38 -10.15
C GLU A 354 27.33 -8.66 -9.51
N ILE A 355 26.15 -9.25 -9.62
CA ILE A 355 24.90 -8.68 -9.12
C ILE A 355 24.17 -9.67 -8.21
N SER A 356 23.45 -9.16 -7.23
CA SER A 356 22.57 -9.98 -6.40
C SER A 356 21.33 -10.43 -7.17
N LEU A 357 20.85 -11.63 -6.90
CA LEU A 357 19.50 -12.04 -7.28
C LEU A 357 18.46 -11.20 -6.52
N GLY A 358 17.25 -11.13 -7.04
CA GLY A 358 16.19 -10.26 -6.53
C GLY A 358 16.45 -8.77 -6.79
N SER A 359 17.23 -8.43 -7.80
CA SER A 359 17.56 -7.05 -8.15
C SER A 359 17.00 -6.65 -9.52
N LYS A 360 17.08 -5.35 -9.82
CA LYS A 360 16.85 -4.78 -11.15
C LYS A 360 18.11 -4.06 -11.61
N ILE A 361 18.52 -4.28 -12.86
CA ILE A 361 19.63 -3.59 -13.49
C ILE A 361 19.21 -2.90 -14.77
N ASN A 362 19.89 -1.80 -15.09
CA ASN A 362 19.75 -1.10 -16.38
C ASN A 362 20.81 -1.60 -17.35
N VAL A 363 20.42 -1.75 -18.62
CA VAL A 363 21.27 -2.15 -19.74
C VAL A 363 20.96 -1.27 -20.95
N GLU A 364 21.98 -0.82 -21.66
CA GLU A 364 21.81 0.03 -22.85
C GLU A 364 21.54 -0.81 -24.10
N GLU A 365 22.40 -1.78 -24.37
CA GLU A 365 22.39 -2.55 -25.62
C GLU A 365 22.20 -4.05 -25.38
N ASN A 366 23.08 -4.65 -24.57
CA ASN A 366 23.20 -6.10 -24.50
C ASN A 366 23.60 -6.64 -23.12
N ILE A 367 23.19 -7.88 -22.88
CA ILE A 367 23.53 -8.61 -21.66
C ILE A 367 23.92 -10.06 -21.99
N LYS A 368 24.87 -10.58 -21.22
CA LYS A 368 25.28 -11.99 -21.21
C LYS A 368 25.42 -12.45 -19.77
N VAL A 369 24.79 -13.58 -19.42
CA VAL A 369 24.98 -14.22 -18.12
C VAL A 369 26.12 -15.23 -18.23
N ILE A 370 27.11 -15.14 -17.34
CA ILE A 370 28.28 -16.02 -17.40
C ILE A 370 27.93 -17.41 -16.86
N SER A 371 28.24 -18.46 -17.64
CA SER A 371 27.89 -19.83 -17.28
C SER A 371 28.51 -20.33 -15.98
N ARG A 372 27.83 -21.28 -15.34
CA ARG A 372 28.27 -21.95 -14.12
C ARG A 372 27.88 -23.44 -14.14
N PRO A 373 28.64 -24.32 -13.46
CA PRO A 373 28.29 -25.74 -13.37
C PRO A 373 26.91 -25.95 -12.73
N ASN A 374 26.09 -26.81 -13.33
CA ASN A 374 24.76 -27.21 -12.85
C ASN A 374 23.74 -26.06 -12.72
N VAL A 375 23.97 -24.92 -13.34
CA VAL A 375 23.04 -23.80 -13.37
C VAL A 375 22.67 -23.53 -14.81
N ARG A 376 21.38 -23.49 -15.11
CA ARG A 376 20.88 -22.98 -16.39
C ARG A 376 20.29 -21.59 -16.23
N VAL A 377 20.41 -20.80 -17.29
CA VAL A 377 19.81 -19.48 -17.42
C VAL A 377 18.64 -19.55 -18.40
N ASN A 378 17.56 -18.87 -18.07
CA ASN A 378 16.38 -18.67 -18.92
C ASN A 378 16.07 -17.18 -19.01
N ILE A 379 16.22 -16.60 -20.19
CA ILE A 379 15.94 -15.21 -20.50
C ILE A 379 14.52 -15.13 -21.04
N ILE A 380 13.58 -14.67 -20.22
CA ILE A 380 12.15 -14.73 -20.53
C ILE A 380 11.83 -13.84 -21.74
N GLY A 381 11.45 -14.49 -22.85
CA GLY A 381 11.14 -13.85 -24.13
C GLY A 381 12.24 -13.99 -25.18
N TYR A 382 13.40 -14.52 -24.83
CA TYR A 382 14.43 -14.94 -25.79
C TYR A 382 14.11 -16.37 -26.26
N ASN A 383 14.29 -16.64 -27.56
CA ASN A 383 13.91 -17.94 -28.15
C ASN A 383 15.11 -18.59 -28.83
N SER A 384 16.06 -19.07 -28.03
CA SER A 384 17.28 -19.74 -28.51
C SER A 384 17.07 -21.21 -28.91
N LYS A 385 15.92 -21.82 -28.53
CA LYS A 385 15.67 -23.28 -28.50
C LYS A 385 16.59 -24.07 -27.55
N LEU A 386 17.54 -23.41 -26.88
CA LEU A 386 18.44 -24.03 -25.92
C LEU A 386 17.76 -24.12 -24.56
N LYS A 387 18.13 -25.14 -23.77
CA LYS A 387 17.66 -25.26 -22.37
C LYS A 387 18.40 -24.28 -21.45
N ASP A 388 19.66 -23.99 -21.75
CA ASP A 388 20.52 -23.07 -21.01
C ASP A 388 20.99 -21.96 -21.96
N GLU A 389 20.71 -20.73 -21.57
CA GLU A 389 21.01 -19.52 -22.34
C GLU A 389 22.20 -18.73 -21.77
N SER A 390 23.02 -19.39 -20.94
CA SER A 390 24.30 -18.86 -20.46
C SER A 390 25.30 -18.64 -21.60
N ASP A 391 26.21 -17.68 -21.40
CA ASP A 391 27.26 -17.26 -22.35
C ASP A 391 26.75 -16.75 -23.72
N ILE A 392 25.44 -16.50 -23.85
CA ILE A 392 24.85 -15.89 -25.04
C ILE A 392 24.71 -14.38 -24.82
N THR A 393 25.20 -13.58 -25.78
CA THR A 393 24.96 -12.13 -25.79
C THR A 393 23.59 -11.85 -26.39
N VAL A 394 22.69 -11.30 -25.57
CA VAL A 394 21.31 -11.01 -25.96
C VAL A 394 21.11 -9.50 -26.02
N ASN A 395 20.62 -9.00 -27.16
CA ASN A 395 20.24 -7.60 -27.32
C ASN A 395 18.73 -7.45 -27.09
N LYS A 396 18.29 -6.23 -26.80
CA LYS A 396 16.86 -5.90 -26.67
C LYS A 396 16.01 -6.39 -27.85
N LYS A 397 16.51 -6.21 -29.09
CA LYS A 397 15.80 -6.58 -30.33
C LYS A 397 15.54 -8.08 -30.46
N ASP A 398 16.31 -8.89 -29.73
CA ASP A 398 16.24 -10.35 -29.79
C ASP A 398 15.19 -10.92 -28.81
N ILE A 399 14.64 -10.07 -27.92
CA ILE A 399 13.67 -10.47 -26.90
C ILE A 399 12.26 -10.06 -27.34
N ILE A 400 11.33 -11.02 -27.32
CA ILE A 400 9.94 -10.79 -27.69
C ILE A 400 9.27 -9.85 -26.68
N ARG A 401 8.94 -8.64 -27.13
CA ARG A 401 8.35 -7.56 -26.31
C ARG A 401 7.22 -8.00 -25.39
N ASN A 402 6.35 -8.91 -25.83
CA ASN A 402 5.18 -9.35 -25.06
C ASN A 402 5.50 -10.13 -23.78
N TYR A 403 6.74 -10.60 -23.63
CA TYR A 403 7.22 -11.29 -22.43
C TYR A 403 7.76 -10.34 -21.34
N SER A 404 7.84 -9.04 -21.62
CA SER A 404 8.19 -8.04 -20.61
C SER A 404 7.19 -8.02 -19.45
N ILE A 405 7.62 -7.60 -18.26
CA ILE A 405 6.71 -7.43 -17.12
C ILE A 405 5.94 -6.11 -17.17
N ASP A 406 6.44 -5.13 -17.90
CA ASP A 406 5.86 -3.78 -18.06
C ASP A 406 5.18 -3.61 -19.43
N LYS A 407 4.22 -2.69 -19.53
CA LYS A 407 3.55 -2.42 -20.82
C LYS A 407 4.43 -1.69 -21.83
N LYS A 408 5.48 -0.97 -21.39
CA LYS A 408 6.39 -0.29 -22.32
C LYS A 408 7.29 -1.28 -23.05
N GLY A 409 7.45 -2.52 -22.55
CA GLY A 409 8.23 -3.55 -23.23
C GLY A 409 9.71 -3.46 -22.94
N LYS A 410 10.09 -3.04 -21.72
CA LYS A 410 11.47 -2.69 -21.38
C LYS A 410 12.08 -3.62 -20.34
N ILE A 411 11.25 -4.18 -19.46
CA ILE A 411 11.70 -4.88 -18.28
C ILE A 411 11.45 -6.37 -18.47
N PHE A 412 12.51 -7.15 -18.47
CA PHE A 412 12.48 -8.60 -18.71
C PHE A 412 13.09 -9.36 -17.53
N ARG A 413 12.63 -10.59 -17.34
CA ARG A 413 13.14 -11.48 -16.30
C ARG A 413 14.26 -12.34 -16.86
N ILE A 414 15.32 -12.47 -16.08
CA ILE A 414 16.34 -13.51 -16.28
C ILE A 414 16.31 -14.40 -15.05
N GLU A 415 16.04 -15.68 -15.27
CA GLU A 415 15.78 -16.67 -14.24
C GLU A 415 16.87 -17.74 -14.23
N LEU A 416 17.33 -18.11 -13.03
CA LEU A 416 18.38 -19.10 -12.83
C LEU A 416 17.80 -20.35 -12.17
N TYR A 417 18.21 -21.51 -12.66
CA TYR A 417 17.73 -22.79 -12.16
C TYR A 417 18.86 -23.78 -11.93
N GLU A 418 18.86 -24.43 -10.77
CA GLU A 418 19.77 -25.54 -10.44
C GLU A 418 19.28 -26.79 -11.17
N GLN A 419 20.17 -27.38 -11.95
CA GLN A 419 19.97 -28.64 -12.66
C GLN A 419 20.50 -29.80 -11.83
N LYS A 420 19.73 -30.88 -11.74
CA LYS A 420 20.20 -32.18 -11.25
C LYS A 420 19.74 -33.27 -12.20
N ASP A 421 20.65 -34.17 -12.56
CA ASP A 421 20.36 -35.27 -13.47
C ASP A 421 19.15 -36.09 -12.99
N GLY A 422 18.18 -36.27 -13.89
CA GLY A 422 16.96 -37.04 -13.63
C GLY A 422 15.94 -36.37 -12.70
N ALA A 423 16.16 -35.11 -12.28
CA ALA A 423 15.23 -34.36 -11.44
C ALA A 423 14.68 -33.11 -12.13
N ASN A 424 13.55 -32.61 -11.63
CA ASN A 424 13.03 -31.31 -12.03
C ASN A 424 13.98 -30.21 -11.55
N ASP A 425 14.19 -29.20 -12.40
CA ASP A 425 15.02 -28.06 -12.05
C ASP A 425 14.47 -27.34 -10.80
N LYS A 426 15.37 -26.75 -10.01
CA LYS A 426 15.02 -25.94 -8.84
C LYS A 426 15.27 -24.47 -9.12
N PHE A 427 14.36 -23.60 -8.72
CA PHE A 427 14.52 -22.16 -8.90
C PHE A 427 15.55 -21.62 -7.90
N ILE A 428 16.60 -20.98 -8.41
CA ILE A 428 17.64 -20.35 -7.58
C ILE A 428 17.19 -18.91 -7.24
N GLY A 429 16.81 -18.16 -8.27
CA GLY A 429 16.39 -16.77 -8.17
C GLY A 429 16.33 -16.12 -9.55
N MET A 430 16.01 -14.84 -9.59
CA MET A 430 15.94 -14.05 -10.82
C MET A 430 16.46 -12.64 -10.61
N PHE A 431 16.78 -11.94 -11.69
CA PHE A 431 16.96 -10.49 -11.69
C PHE A 431 16.26 -9.88 -12.91
N LEU A 432 15.87 -8.62 -12.80
CA LEU A 432 15.25 -7.87 -13.89
C LEU A 432 16.31 -7.12 -14.69
N VAL A 433 16.14 -7.11 -16.00
CA VAL A 433 16.87 -6.25 -16.91
C VAL A 433 15.90 -5.23 -17.48
N GLU A 434 16.17 -3.95 -17.26
CA GLU A 434 15.49 -2.83 -17.88
C GLU A 434 16.36 -2.26 -19.03
N PHE A 435 15.91 -2.43 -20.27
CA PHE A 435 16.62 -1.89 -21.43
C PHE A 435 16.28 -0.42 -21.67
N ALA A 436 17.30 0.40 -21.94
CA ALA A 436 17.14 1.78 -22.37
C ALA A 436 16.32 1.90 -23.68
N MET A 437 15.81 3.10 -23.99
CA MET A 437 15.05 3.32 -25.22
C MET A 437 15.95 3.15 -26.45
N LEU A 438 15.69 2.12 -27.24
CA LEU A 438 15.66 2.28 -28.69
C LEU A 438 14.22 2.66 -29.02
N ASP A 439 14.00 3.92 -29.42
CA ASP A 439 12.80 4.31 -30.16
C ASP A 439 12.80 3.48 -31.45
N LEU A 440 12.19 2.30 -31.41
CA LEU A 440 11.83 1.63 -32.65
C LEU A 440 10.70 2.46 -33.25
N PRO A 441 10.86 2.98 -34.48
CA PRO A 441 9.77 3.66 -35.17
C PRO A 441 8.56 2.74 -35.14
N ASN A 442 7.37 3.33 -35.00
CA ASN A 442 6.13 2.65 -35.34
C ASN A 442 6.32 2.01 -36.73
N ASP A 443 6.42 0.68 -36.78
CA ASP A 443 6.18 -0.03 -38.02
C ASP A 443 4.70 0.19 -38.33
N GLY A 444 4.49 1.18 -39.19
CA GLY A 444 3.21 1.45 -39.81
C GLY A 444 2.75 0.22 -40.58
N VAL A 445 1.45 -0.03 -40.44
CA VAL A 445 0.51 -0.49 -41.46
C VAL A 445 0.93 -1.71 -42.28
N LEU A 446 0.13 -2.78 -42.20
CA LEU A 446 -0.38 -3.44 -43.42
C LEU A 446 -1.76 -4.08 -43.11
N SER A 447 -2.78 -3.50 -43.77
CA SER A 447 -4.17 -3.93 -44.02
C SER A 447 -5.05 -4.41 -42.86
#